data_AF-A0A391NDT4-F1
#
_entry.id   AF-A0A391NDT4-F1
#
_cell.length_a   1.000
_cell.length_b   1.000
_cell.length_c   1.000
_cell.angle_alpha   90.00
_cell.angle_beta   90.00
_cell.angle_gamma   90.00
#
_symmetry.space_group_name_H-M   'P 1'
#
loop_
_entity.id
_entity.type
_entity.pdbx_description
1 polymer ?
#
loop_
_entity_poly.entity_id
_entity_poly.type
_entity_poly.pdbx_seq_one_letter_code
_entity_poly.pdbx_strand_id
1 'polypeptide(L)'
;MHRDEMRRYTGRLHRCWTPEAAVICLNLPMRRTKEEAEKTRIAILASAERLFLDKGVAHTSLDQIARDAGVTRGAVYWHFQNKAHLFHEMLNQIRLPPEQMTERLCSCNQQQPLQALIALRNLTVEAISTLASNEQKRRIFTILLHKCEFTDELREAEERHHAFINQFIDLCENLLRNASACLRPGVTPRLAALSLHAMVVGLFTDWTRDTALFAPEVDTKALIDPLFRGLVRDWPDDPDQPTG
;
A
#
# COMPACT_ATOMS: atom_id res chain seq x y z
N MET A 1 5.00 3.08 54.82
CA MET A 1 3.81 2.20 54.69
C MET A 1 3.92 1.47 53.37
N HIS A 2 4.84 0.51 53.34
CA HIS A 2 5.47 -0.06 52.16
C HIS A 2 5.79 -1.51 52.49
N ARG A 3 5.56 -2.41 51.54
CA ARG A 3 6.14 -3.77 51.45
C ARG A 3 5.62 -4.93 52.31
N ASP A 4 4.61 -4.78 53.16
CA ASP A 4 4.19 -5.90 54.04
C ASP A 4 2.93 -6.69 53.65
N GLU A 5 2.19 -6.31 52.60
CA GLU A 5 0.99 -7.07 52.15
C GLU A 5 1.21 -8.00 50.96
N MET A 6 2.36 -7.94 50.26
CA MET A 6 2.68 -8.87 49.17
C MET A 6 3.31 -10.21 49.62
N ARG A 7 3.51 -10.43 50.93
CA ARG A 7 4.12 -11.66 51.47
C ARG A 7 3.12 -12.73 51.93
N ARG A 8 1.82 -12.50 51.83
CA ARG A 8 0.80 -13.46 52.30
C ARG A 8 0.29 -14.45 51.24
N TYR A 9 0.66 -14.29 49.97
CA TYR A 9 0.24 -15.22 48.89
C TYR A 9 1.38 -16.08 48.30
N THR A 10 2.60 -15.97 48.81
CA THR A 10 3.77 -16.76 48.34
C THR A 10 4.18 -17.84 49.36
N GLY A 11 3.22 -18.49 50.01
CA GLY A 11 3.49 -19.39 51.14
C GLY A 11 3.02 -20.84 51.00
N ARG A 12 2.36 -21.24 49.90
CA ARG A 12 1.75 -22.59 49.86
C ARG A 12 1.59 -23.22 48.47
N LEU A 13 2.62 -23.14 47.62
CA LEU A 13 2.68 -23.89 46.33
C LEU A 13 4.05 -24.57 46.11
N HIS A 14 4.70 -25.02 47.18
CA HIS A 14 6.02 -25.69 47.09
C HIS A 14 5.98 -27.23 47.16
N ARG A 15 4.83 -27.87 46.91
CA ARG A 15 4.74 -29.34 46.86
C ARG A 15 3.73 -29.76 45.79
N CYS A 16 4.20 -29.82 44.54
CA CYS A 16 3.78 -30.70 43.43
C CYS A 16 4.21 -30.05 42.10
N TRP A 17 5.53 -29.89 41.90
CA TRP A 17 6.09 -29.77 40.56
C TRP A 17 6.49 -31.19 40.14
N THR A 18 5.56 -31.93 39.55
CA THR A 18 5.93 -33.15 38.81
C THR A 18 6.54 -32.73 37.47
N PRO A 19 7.47 -33.51 36.89
CA PRO A 19 8.00 -33.24 35.55
C PRO A 19 6.90 -33.10 34.47
N GLU A 20 5.75 -33.72 34.69
CA GLU A 20 4.58 -33.64 33.80
C GLU A 20 3.92 -32.24 33.78
N ALA A 21 3.94 -31.49 34.88
CA ALA A 21 3.39 -30.13 34.92
C ALA A 21 4.26 -29.11 34.14
N ALA A 22 5.58 -29.36 34.07
CA ALA A 22 6.50 -28.56 33.26
C ALA A 22 6.24 -28.74 31.75
N VAL A 23 5.86 -29.96 31.33
CA VAL A 23 5.51 -30.27 29.94
C VAL A 23 4.19 -29.62 29.53
N ILE A 24 3.25 -29.42 30.46
CA ILE A 24 1.95 -28.75 30.19
C ILE A 24 2.14 -27.23 29.96
N CYS A 25 3.03 -26.57 30.70
CA CYS A 25 3.35 -25.16 30.46
C CYS A 25 4.14 -24.90 29.16
N LEU A 26 4.94 -25.87 28.71
CA LEU A 26 5.69 -25.79 27.45
C LEU A 26 4.84 -26.07 26.19
N ASN A 27 3.58 -26.50 26.36
CA ASN A 27 2.63 -26.76 25.27
C ASN A 27 1.44 -25.77 25.22
N LEU A 28 1.48 -24.65 25.95
CA LEU A 28 0.50 -23.56 25.82
C LEU A 28 0.75 -22.74 24.53
N PRO A 29 -0.27 -22.47 23.71
CA PRO A 29 -0.11 -22.13 22.30
C PRO A 29 0.16 -20.64 22.10
N MET A 30 1.41 -20.19 22.25
CA MET A 30 1.81 -18.82 21.83
C MET A 30 1.67 -18.58 20.31
N ARG A 31 1.53 -19.65 19.51
CA ARG A 31 1.25 -19.55 18.06
C ARG A 31 -0.22 -19.21 17.75
N ARG A 32 -1.17 -19.73 18.55
CA ARG A 32 -2.61 -19.47 18.33
C ARG A 32 -2.97 -18.00 18.53
N THR A 33 -2.38 -17.33 19.51
CA THR A 33 -2.72 -15.93 19.84
C THR A 33 -2.26 -14.93 18.78
N LYS A 34 -1.10 -15.15 18.13
CA LYS A 34 -0.62 -14.29 17.04
C LYS A 34 -1.46 -14.45 15.77
N GLU A 35 -1.80 -15.69 15.42
CA GLU A 35 -2.67 -15.97 14.26
C GLU A 35 -4.09 -15.42 14.48
N GLU A 36 -4.64 -15.54 15.69
CA GLU A 36 -5.94 -14.96 16.06
C GLU A 36 -5.92 -13.44 16.02
N ALA A 37 -4.85 -12.80 16.51
CA ALA A 37 -4.66 -11.36 16.40
C ALA A 37 -4.60 -10.92 14.93
N GLU A 38 -3.85 -11.63 14.07
CA GLU A 38 -3.79 -11.26 12.65
C GLU A 38 -5.13 -11.45 11.94
N LYS A 39 -5.86 -12.53 12.23
CA LYS A 39 -7.24 -12.72 11.71
C LYS A 39 -8.16 -11.57 12.13
N THR A 40 -8.05 -11.12 13.38
CA THR A 40 -8.82 -9.99 13.89
C THR A 40 -8.45 -8.70 13.16
N ARG A 41 -7.15 -8.45 12.96
CA ARG A 41 -6.65 -7.30 12.18
C ARG A 41 -7.20 -7.28 10.76
N ILE A 42 -7.18 -8.42 10.07
CA ILE A 42 -7.72 -8.58 8.71
C ILE A 42 -9.24 -8.33 8.68
N ALA A 43 -9.98 -8.88 9.65
CA ALA A 43 -11.42 -8.68 9.75
C ALA A 43 -11.81 -7.20 9.97
N ILE A 44 -11.03 -6.48 10.78
CA ILE A 44 -11.20 -5.04 11.00
C ILE A 44 -10.94 -4.26 9.70
N LEU A 45 -9.86 -4.55 8.98
CA LEU A 45 -9.54 -3.88 7.72
C LEU A 45 -10.61 -4.14 6.65
N ALA A 46 -11.09 -5.38 6.52
CA ALA A 46 -12.16 -5.71 5.58
C ALA A 46 -13.49 -4.99 5.91
N SER A 47 -13.81 -4.86 7.20
CA SER A 47 -15.00 -4.14 7.66
C SER A 47 -14.87 -2.64 7.42
N ALA A 48 -13.69 -2.07 7.67
CA ALA A 48 -13.40 -0.68 7.37
C ALA A 48 -13.47 -0.39 5.87
N GLU A 49 -12.87 -1.23 5.03
CA GLU A 49 -12.93 -1.11 3.57
C GLU A 49 -14.39 -1.07 3.08
N ARG A 50 -15.23 -2.01 3.55
CA ARG A 50 -16.66 -2.05 3.21
C ARG A 50 -17.39 -0.78 3.63
N LEU A 51 -17.23 -0.37 4.90
CA LEU A 51 -17.93 0.80 5.44
C LEU A 51 -17.46 2.11 4.81
N PHE A 52 -16.16 2.26 4.56
CA PHE A 52 -15.61 3.44 3.88
C PHE A 52 -16.09 3.54 2.42
N LEU A 53 -16.24 2.41 1.72
CA LEU A 53 -16.76 2.40 0.37
C LEU A 53 -18.24 2.81 0.31
N ASP A 54 -19.04 2.29 1.26
CA ASP A 54 -20.49 2.55 1.36
C ASP A 54 -20.80 3.98 1.83
N LYS A 55 -20.15 4.42 2.92
CA LYS A 55 -20.53 5.65 3.66
C LYS A 55 -19.52 6.79 3.56
N GLY A 56 -18.32 6.53 3.04
CA GLY A 56 -17.21 7.47 3.09
C GLY A 56 -16.43 7.43 4.42
N VAL A 57 -15.18 7.91 4.37
CA VAL A 57 -14.26 7.86 5.51
C VAL A 57 -14.66 8.84 6.63
N ALA A 58 -15.21 10.00 6.26
CA ALA A 58 -15.65 11.02 7.21
C ALA A 58 -16.83 10.54 8.08
N HIS A 59 -17.76 9.77 7.50
CA HIS A 59 -18.97 9.30 8.19
C HIS A 59 -18.84 7.93 8.87
N THR A 60 -17.64 7.35 8.85
CA THR A 60 -17.37 6.02 9.42
C THR A 60 -16.48 6.14 10.66
N SER A 61 -16.96 5.67 11.81
CA SER A 61 -16.22 5.67 13.07
C SER A 61 -15.62 4.29 13.41
N LEU A 62 -14.56 4.27 14.22
CA LEU A 62 -13.95 3.02 14.72
C LEU A 62 -14.96 2.13 15.48
N ASP A 63 -15.96 2.73 16.13
CA ASP A 63 -17.02 2.00 16.83
C ASP A 63 -18.04 1.35 15.87
N GLN A 64 -18.29 1.96 14.71
CA GLN A 64 -19.07 1.32 13.66
C GLN A 64 -18.29 0.16 13.05
N ILE A 65 -16.99 0.34 12.80
CA ILE A 65 -16.10 -0.71 12.29
C ILE A 65 -16.03 -1.88 13.28
N ALA A 66 -15.88 -1.62 14.59
CA ALA A 66 -15.85 -2.66 15.61
C ALA A 66 -17.13 -3.52 15.60
N ARG A 67 -18.29 -2.87 15.57
CA ARG A 67 -19.60 -3.54 15.54
C ARG A 67 -19.78 -4.38 14.28
N ASP A 68 -19.40 -3.83 13.14
CA ASP A 68 -19.50 -4.49 11.84
C ASP A 68 -18.54 -5.70 11.71
N ALA A 69 -17.34 -5.59 12.29
CA ALA A 69 -16.36 -6.67 12.36
C ALA A 69 -16.69 -7.74 13.43
N GLY A 70 -17.70 -7.51 14.29
CA GLY A 70 -18.05 -8.42 15.38
C GLY A 70 -17.01 -8.46 16.51
N VAL A 71 -16.23 -7.38 16.69
CA VAL A 71 -15.17 -7.28 17.70
C VAL A 71 -15.48 -6.19 18.72
N THR A 72 -14.78 -6.20 19.84
CA THR A 72 -14.90 -5.10 20.83
C THR A 72 -14.20 -3.84 20.33
N ARG A 73 -14.66 -2.68 20.79
CA ARG A 73 -13.97 -1.40 20.56
C ARG A 73 -12.49 -1.47 21.01
N GLY A 74 -12.23 -2.09 22.16
CA GLY A 74 -10.87 -2.27 22.68
C GLY A 74 -9.97 -3.06 21.73
N ALA A 75 -10.50 -4.06 21.04
CA ALA A 75 -9.74 -4.82 20.03
C ALA A 75 -9.33 -3.93 18.85
N VAL A 76 -10.21 -3.05 18.37
CA VAL A 76 -9.87 -2.10 17.29
C VAL A 76 -8.74 -1.17 17.72
N TYR A 77 -8.84 -0.56 18.91
CA TYR A 77 -7.80 0.34 19.43
C TYR A 77 -6.47 -0.37 19.74
N TRP A 78 -6.50 -1.67 20.02
CA TRP A 78 -5.29 -2.48 20.19
C TRP A 78 -4.53 -2.64 18.87
N HIS A 79 -5.24 -2.86 17.76
CA HIS A 79 -4.65 -3.00 16.43
C HIS A 79 -4.33 -1.66 15.75
N PHE A 80 -5.18 -0.65 15.95
CA PHE A 80 -5.10 0.62 15.27
C PHE A 80 -5.29 1.78 16.25
N GLN A 81 -4.25 2.61 16.37
CA GLN A 81 -4.23 3.70 17.35
C GLN A 81 -5.35 4.71 17.12
N ASN A 82 -5.67 4.99 15.86
CA ASN A 82 -6.68 5.95 15.44
C ASN A 82 -7.19 5.60 14.01
N LYS A 83 -8.16 6.36 13.50
CA LYS A 83 -8.73 6.14 12.15
C LYS A 83 -7.70 6.40 11.04
N ALA A 84 -6.80 7.37 11.21
CA ALA A 84 -5.73 7.65 10.25
C ALA A 84 -4.74 6.48 10.10
N HIS A 85 -4.33 5.87 11.21
CA HIS A 85 -3.49 4.67 11.24
C HIS A 85 -4.19 3.50 10.55
N LEU A 86 -5.47 3.26 10.85
CA LEU A 86 -6.26 2.22 10.17
C LEU A 86 -6.32 2.47 8.66
N PHE A 87 -6.65 3.70 8.26
CA PHE A 87 -6.76 4.09 6.86
C PHE A 87 -5.43 3.92 6.12
N HIS A 88 -4.33 4.35 6.73
CA HIS A 88 -2.99 4.15 6.17
C HIS A 88 -2.65 2.67 5.98
N GLU A 89 -2.92 1.83 6.98
CA GLU A 89 -2.68 0.38 6.91
C GLU A 89 -3.53 -0.28 5.81
N MET A 90 -4.76 0.18 5.58
CA MET A 90 -5.58 -0.25 4.45
C MET A 90 -4.90 0.11 3.11
N LEU A 91 -4.38 1.33 2.96
CA LEU A 91 -3.66 1.72 1.74
C LEU A 91 -2.40 0.87 1.52
N ASN A 92 -1.71 0.48 2.59
CA ASN A 92 -0.51 -0.38 2.51
C ASN A 92 -0.80 -1.79 1.99
N GLN A 93 -2.06 -2.27 2.04
CA GLN A 93 -2.43 -3.57 1.47
C GLN A 93 -2.27 -3.64 -0.06
N ILE A 94 -2.28 -2.48 -0.75
CA ILE A 94 -2.28 -2.43 -2.23
C ILE A 94 -1.13 -1.61 -2.81
N ARG A 95 -0.34 -0.97 -1.95
CA ARG A 95 0.86 -0.23 -2.37
C ARG A 95 2.03 -1.19 -2.53
N LEU A 96 2.79 -1.00 -3.60
CA LEU A 96 4.08 -1.65 -3.75
C LEU A 96 5.09 -0.94 -2.82
N PRO A 97 5.79 -1.65 -1.92
CA PRO A 97 6.79 -1.03 -1.05
C PRO A 97 7.93 -0.38 -1.85
N PRO A 98 8.50 0.75 -1.39
CA PRO A 98 9.61 1.44 -2.07
C PRO A 98 10.81 0.53 -2.35
N GLU A 99 11.12 -0.41 -1.44
CA GLU A 99 12.22 -1.36 -1.59
C GLU A 99 11.99 -2.30 -2.77
N GLN A 100 10.76 -2.78 -2.93
CA GLN A 100 10.37 -3.64 -4.06
C GLN A 100 10.30 -2.86 -5.37
N MET A 101 9.84 -1.60 -5.34
CA MET A 101 9.91 -0.72 -6.52
C MET A 101 11.36 -0.55 -6.98
N THR A 102 12.28 -0.28 -6.04
CA THR A 102 13.70 -0.12 -6.32
C THR A 102 14.30 -1.39 -6.90
N GLU A 103 14.04 -2.55 -6.29
CA GLU A 103 14.51 -3.85 -6.81
C GLU A 103 14.05 -4.12 -8.24
N ARG A 104 12.77 -3.83 -8.54
CA ARG A 104 12.19 -4.01 -9.88
C ARG A 104 12.76 -3.06 -10.92
N LEU A 105 13.20 -1.87 -10.54
CA LEU A 105 13.69 -0.83 -11.46
C LEU A 105 15.23 -0.80 -11.56
N CYS A 106 15.95 -1.24 -10.53
CA CYS A 106 17.41 -1.27 -10.47
C CYS A 106 18.02 -2.61 -10.91
N SER A 107 17.20 -3.60 -11.25
CA SER A 107 17.68 -4.85 -11.88
C SER A 107 18.23 -4.63 -13.31
N CYS A 108 18.02 -3.44 -13.89
CA CYS A 108 18.64 -3.02 -15.15
C CYS A 108 20.06 -2.47 -14.92
N ASN A 109 21.04 -3.03 -15.63
CA ASN A 109 22.43 -2.55 -15.62
C ASN A 109 22.50 -1.05 -16.00
N GLN A 110 23.32 -0.24 -15.29
CA GLN A 110 23.53 1.19 -15.59
C GLN A 110 23.95 1.46 -17.04
N GLN A 111 24.45 0.43 -17.74
CA GLN A 111 24.84 0.49 -19.14
C GLN A 111 23.66 0.46 -20.13
N GLN A 112 22.43 0.27 -19.67
CA GLN A 112 21.23 0.19 -20.52
C GLN A 112 20.13 1.18 -20.05
N PRO A 113 20.34 2.49 -20.19
CA PRO A 113 19.43 3.52 -19.68
C PRO A 113 18.03 3.44 -20.30
N LEU A 114 17.91 3.10 -21.58
CA LEU A 114 16.61 2.92 -22.24
C LEU A 114 15.82 1.76 -21.62
N GLN A 115 16.50 0.66 -21.24
CA GLN A 115 15.84 -0.49 -20.64
C GLN A 115 15.30 -0.18 -19.25
N ALA A 116 15.97 0.67 -18.46
CA ALA A 116 15.43 1.14 -17.19
C ALA A 116 14.14 1.96 -17.39
N LEU A 117 14.04 2.75 -18.46
CA LEU A 117 12.83 3.51 -18.78
C LEU A 117 11.69 2.60 -19.28
N ILE A 118 12.01 1.54 -20.03
CA ILE A 118 11.04 0.50 -20.42
C ILE A 118 10.54 -0.26 -19.18
N ALA A 119 11.42 -0.60 -18.23
CA ALA A 119 11.03 -1.22 -16.97
C ALA A 119 10.10 -0.31 -16.14
N LEU A 120 10.40 1.00 -16.09
CA LEU A 120 9.53 2.00 -15.45
C LEU A 120 8.16 2.06 -16.12
N ARG A 121 8.11 2.10 -17.46
CA ARG A 121 6.86 2.01 -18.22
C ARG A 121 6.08 0.75 -17.86
N ASN A 122 6.72 -0.41 -17.86
CA ASN A 122 6.07 -1.69 -17.57
C ASN A 122 5.51 -1.75 -16.16
N LEU A 123 6.23 -1.20 -15.17
CA LEU A 123 5.73 -1.07 -13.81
C LEU A 123 4.47 -0.19 -13.74
N THR A 124 4.44 0.93 -14.46
CA THR A 124 3.25 1.80 -14.51
C THR A 124 2.08 1.17 -15.25
N VAL A 125 2.33 0.42 -16.32
CA VAL A 125 1.30 -0.34 -17.03
C VAL A 125 0.68 -1.39 -16.11
N GLU A 126 1.49 -2.21 -15.44
CA GLU A 126 1.01 -3.22 -14.49
C GLU A 126 0.20 -2.59 -13.35
N ALA A 127 0.64 -1.44 -12.85
CA ALA A 127 -0.06 -0.74 -11.79
C ALA A 127 -1.51 -0.38 -12.15
N ILE A 128 -1.78 0.00 -13.40
CA ILE A 128 -3.12 0.33 -13.90
C ILE A 128 -3.87 -0.92 -14.36
N SER A 129 -3.23 -1.82 -15.12
CA SER A 129 -3.88 -3.03 -15.64
C SER A 129 -4.46 -3.93 -14.55
N THR A 130 -3.81 -3.98 -13.38
CA THR A 130 -4.29 -4.78 -12.23
C THR A 130 -5.56 -4.23 -11.56
N LEU A 131 -6.06 -3.03 -11.91
CA LEU A 131 -7.34 -2.50 -11.39
C LEU A 131 -8.56 -3.33 -11.82
N ALA A 132 -8.49 -3.92 -13.01
CA ALA A 132 -9.58 -4.73 -13.57
C ALA A 132 -9.68 -6.10 -12.86
N SER A 133 -8.56 -6.72 -12.53
CA SER A 133 -8.50 -8.06 -11.95
C SER A 133 -8.42 -8.09 -10.43
N ASN A 134 -7.95 -7.01 -9.78
CA ASN A 134 -7.86 -6.91 -8.32
C ASN A 134 -8.97 -6.03 -7.74
N GLU A 135 -10.05 -6.67 -7.31
CA GLU A 135 -11.22 -5.99 -6.75
C GLU A 135 -10.88 -5.19 -5.48
N GLN A 136 -10.03 -5.72 -4.60
CA GLN A 136 -9.63 -5.03 -3.38
C GLN A 136 -8.87 -3.74 -3.70
N LYS A 137 -7.91 -3.80 -4.64
CA LYS A 137 -7.19 -2.63 -5.14
C LYS A 137 -8.13 -1.59 -5.71
N ARG A 138 -9.12 -2.00 -6.51
CA ARG A 138 -10.15 -1.10 -7.04
C ARG A 138 -10.95 -0.42 -5.92
N ARG A 139 -11.44 -1.17 -4.94
CA ARG A 139 -12.23 -0.63 -3.82
C ARG A 139 -11.40 0.36 -3.00
N ILE A 140 -10.16 0.02 -2.66
CA ILE A 140 -9.26 0.89 -1.90
C ILE A 140 -8.92 2.19 -2.65
N PHE A 141 -8.61 2.12 -3.96
CA PHE A 141 -8.40 3.33 -4.76
C PHE A 141 -9.68 4.16 -4.91
N THR A 142 -10.84 3.52 -5.05
CA THR A 142 -12.13 4.23 -5.08
C THR A 142 -12.36 4.98 -3.77
N ILE A 143 -12.04 4.37 -2.63
CA ILE A 143 -12.15 5.04 -1.34
C ILE A 143 -11.21 6.24 -1.27
N LEU A 144 -9.93 6.03 -1.61
CA LEU A 144 -8.90 7.07 -1.56
C LEU A 144 -9.23 8.28 -2.44
N LEU A 145 -9.68 8.03 -3.67
CA LEU A 145 -9.84 9.08 -4.69
C LEU A 145 -11.22 9.74 -4.66
N HIS A 146 -12.27 9.04 -4.22
CA HIS A 146 -13.66 9.50 -4.36
C HIS A 146 -14.48 9.50 -3.07
N LYS A 147 -14.01 8.86 -1.99
CA LYS A 147 -14.78 8.71 -0.72
C LYS A 147 -14.05 9.24 0.50
N CYS A 148 -12.89 9.87 0.32
CA CYS A 148 -12.05 10.38 1.38
C CYS A 148 -11.94 11.91 1.31
N GLU A 149 -12.27 12.57 2.40
CA GLU A 149 -11.98 13.98 2.64
C GLU A 149 -10.85 14.06 3.67
N PHE A 150 -9.73 14.67 3.30
CA PHE A 150 -8.60 14.86 4.22
C PHE A 150 -8.91 15.98 5.21
N THR A 151 -9.56 15.60 6.31
CA THR A 151 -9.80 16.45 7.48
C THR A 151 -8.66 16.29 8.50
N ASP A 152 -8.65 17.12 9.55
CA ASP A 152 -7.63 17.05 10.62
C ASP A 152 -7.52 15.65 11.26
N GLU A 153 -8.62 14.90 11.34
CA GLU A 153 -8.63 13.52 11.86
C GLU A 153 -7.76 12.56 11.02
N LEU A 154 -7.62 12.83 9.72
CA LEU A 154 -6.87 12.00 8.77
C LEU A 154 -5.51 12.58 8.38
N ARG A 155 -5.08 13.69 8.97
CA ARG A 155 -3.82 14.37 8.63
C ARG A 155 -2.60 13.44 8.66
N GLU A 156 -2.50 12.57 9.66
CA GLU A 156 -1.39 11.59 9.75
C GLU A 156 -1.39 10.60 8.57
N ALA A 157 -2.56 10.25 8.03
CA ALA A 157 -2.65 9.38 6.86
C ALA A 157 -2.37 10.13 5.56
N GLU A 158 -2.81 11.38 5.46
CA GLU A 158 -2.51 12.30 4.36
C GLU A 158 -1.00 12.52 4.23
N GLU A 159 -0.32 12.89 5.32
CA GLU A 159 1.13 13.10 5.37
C GLU A 159 1.89 11.85 4.89
N ARG A 160 1.49 10.67 5.36
CA ARG A 160 2.08 9.40 4.92
C ARG A 160 1.77 9.07 3.45
N HIS A 161 0.60 9.44 2.96
CA HIS A 161 0.26 9.29 1.55
C HIS A 161 1.11 10.22 0.66
N HIS A 162 1.28 11.48 1.06
CA HIS A 162 2.14 12.44 0.38
C HIS A 162 3.61 11.98 0.41
N ALA A 163 4.09 11.45 1.53
CA ALA A 163 5.43 10.88 1.62
C ALA A 163 5.61 9.72 0.61
N PHE A 164 4.64 8.82 0.49
CA PHE A 164 4.66 7.74 -0.49
C PHE A 164 4.69 8.26 -1.94
N ILE A 165 3.86 9.26 -2.27
CA ILE A 165 3.85 9.90 -3.60
C ILE A 165 5.21 10.53 -3.90
N ASN A 166 5.77 11.29 -2.96
CA ASN A 166 7.05 11.96 -3.14
C ASN A 166 8.19 10.94 -3.33
N GLN A 167 8.19 9.85 -2.57
CA GLN A 167 9.17 8.77 -2.77
C GLN A 167 9.08 8.15 -4.17
N PHE A 168 7.88 7.92 -4.70
CA PHE A 168 7.70 7.43 -6.07
C PHE A 168 8.22 8.43 -7.11
N ILE A 169 7.89 9.72 -6.96
CA ILE A 169 8.35 10.78 -7.87
C ILE A 169 9.88 10.89 -7.84
N ASP A 170 10.49 10.88 -6.66
CA ASP A 170 11.93 11.00 -6.50
C ASP A 170 12.67 9.77 -7.04
N LEU A 171 12.10 8.56 -6.90
CA LEU A 171 12.61 7.35 -7.53
C LEU A 171 12.59 7.46 -9.06
N CYS A 172 11.46 7.89 -9.63
CA CYS A 172 11.34 8.12 -11.07
C CYS A 172 12.34 9.18 -11.56
N GLU A 173 12.46 10.29 -10.83
CA GLU A 173 13.39 11.38 -11.16
C GLU A 173 14.84 10.88 -11.18
N ASN A 174 15.24 10.05 -10.21
CA ASN A 174 16.58 9.47 -10.16
C ASN A 174 16.86 8.54 -11.34
N LEU A 175 15.89 7.69 -11.72
CA LEU A 175 16.00 6.84 -12.91
C LEU A 175 16.12 7.66 -14.19
N LEU A 176 15.28 8.69 -14.35
CA LEU A 176 15.30 9.60 -15.49
C LEU A 176 16.59 10.44 -15.54
N ARG A 177 17.18 10.77 -14.37
CA ARG A 177 18.47 11.46 -14.29
C ARG A 177 19.61 10.57 -14.81
N ASN A 178 19.61 9.30 -14.42
CA ASN A 178 20.58 8.31 -14.90
C ASN A 178 20.42 8.02 -16.40
N ALA A 179 19.19 8.12 -16.93
CA ALA A 179 18.88 7.97 -18.34
C ALA A 179 18.76 9.32 -19.08
N SER A 180 19.35 10.40 -18.56
CA SER A 180 19.17 11.76 -19.11
C SER A 180 19.61 11.91 -20.56
N ALA A 181 20.60 11.12 -21.00
CA ALA A 181 21.03 11.06 -22.40
C ALA A 181 19.91 10.60 -23.36
N CYS A 182 18.97 9.80 -22.87
CA CYS A 182 17.81 9.34 -23.62
C CYS A 182 16.67 10.37 -23.64
N LEU A 183 16.68 11.44 -22.84
CA LEU A 183 15.58 12.40 -22.77
C LEU A 183 15.59 13.40 -23.93
N ARG A 184 14.40 13.78 -24.40
CA ARG A 184 14.26 14.82 -25.44
C ARG A 184 14.79 16.18 -24.96
N PRO A 185 15.28 17.04 -25.87
CA PRO A 185 15.69 18.40 -25.50
C PRO A 185 14.58 19.17 -24.77
N GLY A 186 14.93 19.86 -23.69
CA GLY A 186 13.98 20.63 -22.86
C GLY A 186 13.23 19.82 -21.81
N VAL A 187 13.29 18.48 -21.83
CA VAL A 187 12.69 17.62 -20.81
C VAL A 187 13.68 17.44 -19.66
N THR A 188 13.33 17.94 -18.47
CA THR A 188 14.11 17.69 -17.26
C THR A 188 13.64 16.41 -16.57
N PRO A 189 14.51 15.69 -15.82
CA PRO A 189 14.11 14.50 -15.06
C PRO A 189 12.93 14.76 -14.12
N ARG A 190 12.89 15.92 -13.46
CA ARG A 190 11.79 16.31 -12.57
C ARG A 190 10.47 16.44 -13.32
N LEU A 191 10.45 17.14 -14.45
CA LEU A 191 9.23 17.33 -15.24
C LEU A 191 8.72 16.01 -15.80
N ALA A 192 9.63 15.14 -16.27
CA ALA A 192 9.27 13.80 -16.74
C ALA A 192 8.65 12.95 -15.62
N ALA A 193 9.25 12.94 -14.43
CA ALA A 193 8.73 12.20 -13.27
C ALA A 193 7.34 12.71 -12.83
N LEU A 194 7.17 14.03 -12.75
CA LEU A 194 5.87 14.66 -12.43
C LEU A 194 4.81 14.33 -13.48
N SER A 195 5.16 14.37 -14.77
CA SER A 195 4.23 14.06 -15.86
C SER A 195 3.78 12.60 -15.82
N LEU A 196 4.69 11.67 -15.52
CA LEU A 196 4.37 10.26 -15.34
C LEU A 196 3.44 10.03 -14.15
N HIS A 197 3.75 10.61 -13.00
CA HIS A 197 2.89 10.50 -11.82
C HIS A 197 1.49 11.08 -12.08
N ALA A 198 1.40 12.27 -12.69
CA ALA A 198 0.14 12.90 -13.03
C ALA A 198 -0.71 12.05 -13.99
N MET A 199 -0.08 11.44 -15.01
CA MET A 199 -0.76 10.51 -15.93
C MET A 199 -1.30 9.29 -15.18
N VAL A 200 -0.48 8.66 -14.34
CA VAL A 200 -0.87 7.46 -13.57
C VAL A 200 -2.04 7.77 -12.63
N VAL A 201 -1.97 8.87 -11.88
CA VAL A 201 -3.08 9.30 -11.00
C VAL A 201 -4.34 9.63 -11.79
N GLY A 202 -4.20 10.28 -12.95
CA GLY A 202 -5.32 10.55 -13.85
C GLY A 202 -6.03 9.28 -14.29
N LEU A 203 -5.28 8.29 -14.78
CA LEU A 203 -5.81 6.98 -15.19
C LEU A 203 -6.49 6.24 -14.04
N PHE A 204 -5.91 6.24 -12.84
CA PHE A 204 -6.56 5.67 -11.66
C PHE A 204 -7.89 6.38 -11.35
N THR A 205 -7.87 7.70 -11.32
CA THR A 205 -9.02 8.55 -10.96
C THR A 205 -10.16 8.38 -11.94
N ASP A 206 -9.87 8.46 -13.24
CA ASP A 206 -10.88 8.35 -14.28
C ASP A 206 -11.47 6.95 -14.36
N TRP A 207 -10.65 5.91 -14.27
CA TRP A 207 -11.15 4.54 -14.38
C TRP A 207 -11.95 4.10 -13.15
N THR A 208 -11.55 4.52 -11.94
CA THR A 208 -12.33 4.23 -10.71
C THR A 208 -13.63 5.02 -10.64
N ARG A 209 -13.72 6.15 -11.35
CA ARG A 209 -14.96 6.92 -11.53
C ARG A 209 -15.87 6.29 -12.57
N ASP A 210 -15.32 5.83 -13.69
CA ASP A 210 -16.04 5.21 -14.79
C ASP A 210 -15.26 4.02 -15.37
N THR A 211 -15.63 2.82 -14.94
CA THR A 211 -14.95 1.58 -15.33
C THR A 211 -15.16 1.21 -16.80
N ALA A 212 -16.07 1.89 -17.51
CA ALA A 212 -16.31 1.68 -18.94
C ALA A 212 -15.46 2.59 -19.83
N LEU A 213 -14.69 3.53 -19.25
CA LEU A 213 -13.93 4.53 -20.02
C LEU A 213 -12.85 3.91 -20.92
N PHE A 214 -12.19 2.86 -20.44
CA PHE A 214 -11.21 2.06 -21.18
C PHE A 214 -11.05 0.68 -20.52
N ALA A 215 -10.48 -0.29 -21.24
CA ALA A 215 -10.14 -1.61 -20.73
C ALA A 215 -8.69 -1.63 -20.19
N PRO A 216 -8.44 -1.68 -18.87
CA PRO A 216 -7.08 -1.54 -18.32
C PRO A 216 -6.09 -2.62 -18.79
N GLU A 217 -6.57 -3.81 -19.10
CA GLU A 217 -5.72 -4.92 -19.55
C GLU A 217 -5.26 -4.76 -21.01
N VAL A 218 -6.00 -4.00 -21.81
CA VAL A 218 -5.75 -3.84 -23.26
C VAL A 218 -5.21 -2.44 -23.56
N ASP A 219 -5.84 -1.40 -23.05
CA ASP A 219 -5.65 -0.03 -23.49
C ASP A 219 -4.52 0.71 -22.74
N THR A 220 -4.15 0.25 -21.54
CA THR A 220 -3.18 0.96 -20.67
C THR A 220 -1.85 1.23 -21.36
N LYS A 221 -1.35 0.26 -22.14
CA LYS A 221 -0.11 0.41 -22.93
C LYS A 221 -0.23 1.59 -23.90
N ALA A 222 -1.30 1.59 -24.70
CA ALA A 222 -1.57 2.63 -25.68
C ALA A 222 -1.84 4.01 -25.05
N LEU A 223 -2.33 4.05 -23.80
CA LEU A 223 -2.52 5.30 -23.03
C LEU A 223 -1.20 5.85 -22.45
N ILE A 224 -0.27 4.97 -22.05
CA ILE A 224 1.00 5.36 -21.42
C ILE A 224 2.11 5.63 -22.44
N ASP A 225 2.19 4.86 -23.53
CA ASP A 225 3.27 4.96 -24.50
C ASP A 225 3.42 6.33 -25.17
N PRO A 226 2.35 7.10 -25.46
CA PRO A 226 2.48 8.46 -25.97
C PRO A 226 3.26 9.39 -25.03
N LEU A 227 3.12 9.22 -23.71
CA LEU A 227 3.90 9.98 -22.73
C LEU A 227 5.38 9.65 -22.88
N PHE A 228 5.75 8.36 -22.85
CA PHE A 228 7.15 7.95 -22.98
C PHE A 228 7.76 8.34 -24.32
N ARG A 229 7.02 8.20 -25.43
CA ARG A 229 7.45 8.67 -26.76
C ARG A 229 7.68 10.19 -26.78
N GLY A 230 6.91 10.95 -26.00
CA GLY A 230 7.07 12.39 -25.82
C GLY A 230 8.24 12.79 -24.90
N LEU A 231 8.66 11.93 -23.98
CA LEU A 231 9.74 12.21 -23.02
C LEU A 231 11.11 11.69 -23.49
N VAL A 232 11.14 10.55 -24.19
CA VAL A 232 12.33 9.75 -24.49
C VAL A 232 12.61 9.77 -26.01
N ARG A 233 13.88 9.92 -26.39
CA ARG A 233 14.40 9.76 -27.76
C ARG A 233 14.47 8.29 -28.11
N ASP A 234 14.27 7.97 -29.38
CA ASP A 234 14.41 6.61 -29.91
C ASP A 234 13.58 5.57 -29.13
N TRP A 235 12.42 6.01 -28.59
CA TRP A 235 11.48 5.12 -27.92
C TRP A 235 10.98 4.07 -28.94
N PRO A 236 11.08 2.77 -28.63
CA PRO A 236 10.74 1.72 -29.59
C PRO A 236 9.24 1.74 -29.94
N ASP A 237 8.94 1.38 -31.18
CA ASP A 237 7.55 1.23 -31.64
C ASP A 237 6.83 0.08 -30.92
N ASP A 238 7.57 -0.96 -30.56
CA ASP A 238 7.14 -2.06 -29.71
C ASP A 238 8.13 -2.25 -28.54
N PRO A 239 7.88 -1.63 -27.37
CA PRO A 239 8.73 -1.77 -26.19
C PRO A 239 8.71 -3.17 -25.55
N ASP A 240 7.76 -4.04 -25.95
CA ASP A 240 7.60 -5.37 -25.38
C ASP A 240 8.37 -6.44 -26.17
N GLN A 241 8.90 -6.11 -27.35
CA GLN A 241 9.79 -7.00 -28.11
C GLN A 241 11.22 -6.97 -27.56
N PRO A 242 11.89 -8.13 -27.39
CA PRO A 242 13.28 -8.15 -27.02
C PRO A 242 14.12 -7.47 -28.10
N THR A 243 14.89 -6.45 -27.73
CA THR A 243 15.92 -5.87 -28.59
C THR A 243 16.91 -6.98 -28.94
N GLY A 244 16.93 -7.39 -30.22
CA GLY A 244 17.87 -8.37 -30.76
C GLY A 244 19.32 -7.91 -30.73
#